data_AF-A0A1V5EDQ9-F1
#
_entry.id   AF-A0A1V5EDQ9-F1
#
_cell.length_a   1.000
_cell.length_b   1.000
_cell.length_c   1.000
_cell.angle_alpha   90.00
_cell.angle_beta   90.00
_cell.angle_gamma   90.00
#
_symmetry.space_group_name_H-M   'P 1'
#
loop_
_entity.id
_entity.type
_entity.pdbx_description
1 polymer ?
#
loop_
_entity_poly.entity_id
_entity_poly.type
_entity_poly.pdbx_seq_one_letter_code
_entity_poly.pdbx_strand_id
1 'polypeptide(L)'
;MEIGPVVSFHRSVYDVVFPFDLTSPMGWGYENVWSFRLGERGLKMGILDATPVDHSIRKPVENYDWSTADRQRTDFLDRNAHIPIDSCFTTVQAIRLEGEPG
;
A
#
# COMPACT_ATOMS: atom_id res chain seq x y z
N MET A 1 -2.35 -1.91 15.80
CA MET A 1 -2.49 -1.65 14.35
C MET A 1 -3.96 -1.39 14.11
N GLU A 2 -4.31 -0.16 13.72
CA GLU A 2 -5.69 0.36 13.83
C GLU A 2 -6.44 0.34 12.48
N ILE A 3 -5.73 0.20 11.36
CA ILE A 3 -6.29 0.41 10.00
C ILE A 3 -5.50 -0.28 8.86
N GLY A 4 -4.41 -1.00 9.13
CA GLY A 4 -3.54 -1.50 8.07
C GLY A 4 -4.13 -2.73 7.36
N PRO A 5 -4.07 -2.79 6.02
CA PRO A 5 -4.58 -3.92 5.26
C PRO A 5 -3.85 -5.21 5.64
N VAL A 6 -4.53 -6.34 5.51
CA VAL A 6 -3.84 -7.63 5.45
C VAL A 6 -3.16 -7.73 4.09
N VAL A 7 -1.84 -7.84 4.12
CA VAL A 7 -1.00 -7.90 2.92
C VAL A 7 -0.30 -9.26 2.82
N SER A 8 -0.13 -9.74 1.59
CA SER A 8 0.66 -10.92 1.29
C SER A 8 1.74 -10.55 0.27
N PHE A 9 2.94 -11.07 0.47
CA PHE A 9 4.10 -10.78 -0.38
C PHE A 9 4.63 -12.07 -0.99
N HIS A 10 4.78 -12.08 -2.31
CA HIS A 10 5.55 -13.12 -2.96
C HIS A 10 7.04 -12.94 -2.65
N ARG A 11 7.81 -14.03 -2.60
CA ARG A 11 9.26 -13.97 -2.29
C ARG A 11 10.04 -13.04 -3.23
N SER A 12 9.60 -12.89 -4.48
CA SER A 12 10.27 -12.04 -5.47
C SER A 12 10.20 -10.54 -5.19
N VAL A 13 9.36 -10.09 -4.24
CA VAL A 13 9.27 -8.67 -3.86
C VAL A 13 9.98 -8.37 -2.55
N TYR A 14 10.70 -9.34 -1.98
CA TYR A 14 11.30 -9.20 -0.66
C TYR A 14 12.25 -8.00 -0.57
N ASP A 15 13.14 -7.83 -1.54
CA ASP A 15 14.11 -6.73 -1.61
C ASP A 15 13.48 -5.38 -2.02
N VAL A 16 12.22 -5.39 -2.47
CA VAL A 16 11.46 -4.16 -2.79
C VAL A 16 10.80 -3.60 -1.54
N VAL A 17 10.27 -4.50 -0.70
CA VAL A 17 9.38 -4.19 0.42
C VAL A 17 10.12 -4.18 1.75
N PHE A 18 11.07 -5.10 1.94
CA PHE A 18 11.72 -5.34 3.23
C PHE A 18 13.20 -4.93 3.25
N PRO A 19 13.69 -4.42 4.39
CA PRO A 19 12.92 -4.04 5.58
C PRO A 19 12.01 -2.84 5.29
N PHE A 20 10.93 -2.69 6.06
CA PHE A 20 10.08 -1.50 5.95
C PHE A 20 10.88 -0.23 6.28
N ASP A 21 10.64 0.82 5.50
CA ASP A 21 11.25 2.12 5.72
C ASP A 21 10.55 2.84 6.88
N LEU A 22 11.25 2.92 8.01
CA LEU A 22 10.70 3.52 9.24
C LEU A 22 10.63 5.05 9.20
N THR A 23 11.00 5.70 8.09
CA THR A 23 10.78 7.14 7.87
C THR A 23 9.29 7.47 7.84
N SER A 24 8.46 6.58 7.26
CA SER A 24 6.99 6.65 7.32
C SER A 24 6.45 5.45 8.10
N PRO A 25 6.49 5.50 9.45
CA PRO A 25 6.16 4.35 10.30
C PRO A 25 4.68 3.95 10.24
N MET A 26 3.82 4.87 9.79
CA MET A 26 2.41 4.61 9.51
C MET A 26 2.20 3.91 8.14
N GLY A 27 3.26 3.75 7.34
CA GLY A 27 3.22 3.16 6.00
C GLY A 27 2.65 4.10 4.93
N TRP A 28 2.40 5.37 5.25
CA TRP A 28 1.84 6.32 4.30
C TRP A 28 2.85 6.63 3.19
N GLY A 29 2.39 6.61 1.94
CA GLY A 29 3.22 6.81 0.76
C GLY A 29 3.86 5.53 0.22
N TYR A 30 3.70 4.39 0.91
CA TYR A 30 4.20 3.10 0.43
C TYR A 30 3.51 2.70 -0.87
N GLU A 31 2.22 2.98 -1.02
CA GLU A 31 1.45 2.79 -2.25
C GLU A 31 2.08 3.51 -3.45
N ASN A 32 2.60 4.73 -3.27
CA ASN A 32 3.26 5.48 -4.33
C ASN A 32 4.61 4.85 -4.73
N VAL A 33 5.43 4.54 -3.73
CA VAL A 33 6.80 4.04 -3.93
C VAL A 33 6.78 2.59 -4.42
N TRP A 34 5.94 1.74 -3.85
CA TRP A 34 5.83 0.33 -4.23
C TRP A 34 5.25 0.18 -5.62
N SER A 35 4.20 0.94 -5.98
CA SER A 35 3.66 0.92 -7.34
C SER A 35 4.73 1.30 -8.37
N PHE A 36 5.51 2.35 -8.08
CA PHE A 36 6.63 2.75 -8.93
C PHE A 36 7.68 1.63 -9.07
N ARG A 37 8.21 1.12 -7.95
CA ARG A 37 9.27 0.10 -7.94
C ARG A 37 8.85 -1.22 -8.56
N LEU A 38 7.60 -1.64 -8.37
CA LEU A 38 7.07 -2.87 -8.95
C LEU A 38 6.89 -2.71 -10.47
N GLY A 39 6.41 -1.54 -10.92
CA GLY A 39 6.30 -1.20 -12.34
C GLY A 39 7.64 -1.30 -13.07
N GLU A 40 8.69 -0.73 -12.50
CA GLU A 40 10.07 -0.80 -13.03
C GLU A 40 10.59 -2.24 -13.19
N ARG A 41 10.02 -3.18 -12.43
CA ARG A 41 10.42 -4.60 -12.43
C ARG A 41 9.43 -5.51 -13.16
N GLY A 42 8.38 -4.96 -13.78
CA GLY A 42 7.31 -5.74 -14.41
C GLY A 42 6.52 -6.62 -13.44
N LEU A 43 6.49 -6.24 -12.16
CA LEU A 43 5.77 -6.94 -11.09
C LEU A 43 4.41 -6.27 -10.82
N LYS A 44 3.54 -6.98 -10.10
CA LYS A 44 2.15 -6.53 -9.85
C LYS A 44 1.87 -6.39 -8.36
N MET A 45 0.99 -5.43 -8.05
CA MET A 45 0.33 -5.24 -6.77
C MET A 45 -1.16 -5.03 -7.05
N GLY A 46 -2.03 -5.51 -6.17
CA GLY A 46 -3.47 -5.39 -6.34
C GLY A 46 -4.24 -5.77 -5.09
N ILE A 47 -5.56 -5.59 -5.15
CA ILE A 47 -6.51 -5.91 -4.09
C ILE A 47 -7.19 -7.24 -4.44
N LEU A 48 -7.41 -8.08 -3.42
CA LEU A 48 -8.16 -9.33 -3.54
C LEU A 48 -9.59 -9.11 -3.02
N ASP A 49 -10.47 -8.62 -3.89
CA ASP A 49 -11.86 -8.28 -3.51
C ASP A 49 -12.68 -9.49 -3.04
N ALA A 50 -12.29 -10.70 -3.43
CA ALA A 50 -12.95 -11.95 -3.03
C ALA A 50 -12.82 -12.28 -1.53
N THR A 51 -11.88 -11.64 -0.82
CA THR A 51 -11.59 -11.92 0.60
C THR A 51 -11.61 -10.61 1.40
N PRO A 52 -12.78 -10.03 1.69
CA PRO A 52 -12.86 -8.83 2.49
C PRO A 52 -12.37 -9.09 3.91
N VAL A 53 -11.61 -8.14 4.46
CA VAL A 53 -11.14 -8.18 5.85
C VAL A 53 -11.78 -7.01 6.61
N ASP A 54 -12.51 -7.33 7.67
CA ASP A 54 -13.11 -6.31 8.54
C ASP A 54 -12.05 -5.72 9.47
N HIS A 55 -11.95 -4.38 9.48
CA HIS A 55 -11.05 -3.60 10.31
C HIS A 55 -11.80 -2.67 11.28
N SER A 56 -13.08 -2.93 11.56
CA SER A 56 -13.95 -2.07 12.37
C SER A 56 -13.75 -2.15 13.90
N ILE A 57 -12.90 -3.06 14.40
CA ILE A 57 -12.73 -3.34 15.84
C ILE A 57 -12.19 -2.14 16.63
N ARG A 58 -11.41 -1.25 15.99
CA ARG A 58 -10.84 -0.05 16.64
C ARG A 58 -11.20 1.20 15.85
N LYS A 59 -11.42 2.31 16.53
CA LYS A 59 -11.70 3.59 15.88
C LYS A 59 -10.43 4.12 15.22
N PRO A 60 -10.47 4.43 13.92
CA PRO A 60 -9.34 5.04 13.24
C PRO A 60 -8.93 6.39 13.85
N VAL A 61 -7.65 6.75 13.75
CA VAL A 61 -7.14 8.11 13.97
C VAL A 61 -7.14 8.57 15.43
N GLU A 62 -7.45 7.70 16.40
CA GLU A 62 -7.42 8.09 17.82
C GLU A 62 -6.00 8.14 18.40
N ASN A 63 -5.05 7.42 17.80
CA ASN A 63 -3.75 7.13 18.43
C ASN A 63 -2.52 7.75 17.72
N TYR A 64 -2.70 8.63 16.73
CA TYR A 64 -1.56 9.31 16.06
C TYR A 64 -1.84 10.78 15.76
N ASP A 65 -0.78 11.60 15.79
CA ASP A 65 -0.83 12.99 15.35
C ASP A 65 -0.77 13.06 13.82
N TRP A 66 -1.84 13.58 13.21
CA TRP A 66 -1.97 13.65 11.76
C TRP A 66 -0.86 14.46 11.11
N SER A 67 -0.51 15.62 11.70
CA SER A 67 0.51 16.52 11.15
C SER A 67 1.89 15.86 11.08
N THR A 68 2.19 15.01 12.08
CA THR A 68 3.42 14.23 12.13
C THR A 68 3.41 13.11 11.11
N ALA A 69 2.29 12.37 10.97
CA ALA A 69 2.17 11.33 9.97
C ALA A 69 2.27 11.88 8.53
N ASP A 70 1.67 13.04 8.25
CA ASP A 70 1.74 13.66 6.93
C ASP A 70 3.14 14.22 6.60
N ARG A 71 3.83 14.81 7.58
CA ARG A 71 5.24 15.21 7.42
C ARG A 71 6.14 14.00 7.16
N GLN A 72 5.97 12.91 7.91
CA GLN A 72 6.72 11.66 7.71
C GLN A 72 6.48 11.06 6.32
N ARG A 73 5.22 11.08 5.84
CA ARG A 73 4.86 10.70 4.47
C ARG A 73 5.61 11.56 3.45
N THR A 74 5.60 12.87 3.64
CA THR A 74 6.28 13.83 2.74
C THR A 74 7.79 13.56 2.70
N ASP A 75 8.44 13.46 3.87
CA ASP A 75 9.87 13.15 3.98
C ASP A 75 10.23 11.82 3.28
N PHE A 76 9.35 10.82 3.37
CA PHE A 76 9.53 9.53 2.70
C PHE A 76 9.40 9.65 1.18
N LEU A 77 8.40 10.38 0.68
CA LEU A 77 8.19 10.58 -0.75
C LEU A 77 9.30 11.41 -1.39
N ASP A 78 9.80 12.46 -0.72
CA ASP A 78 10.87 13.32 -1.23
C ASP A 78 12.19 12.55 -1.45
N ARG A 79 12.39 11.46 -0.71
CA ARG A 79 13.60 10.61 -0.80
C ARG A 79 13.49 9.47 -1.80
N ASN A 80 12.31 9.23 -2.36
CA ASN A 80 12.03 8.06 -3.17
C ASN A 80 11.39 8.45 -4.50
N ALA A 81 11.84 7.84 -5.59
CA ALA A 81 11.07 7.89 -6.84
C ALA A 81 9.71 7.20 -6.62
N HIS A 82 8.64 7.86 -7.05
CA HIS A 82 7.28 7.45 -6.73
C HIS A 82 6.29 7.94 -7.79
N ILE A 83 5.12 7.30 -7.89
CA ILE A 83 4.02 7.79 -8.74
C ILE A 83 3.14 8.80 -7.99
N PRO A 84 2.49 9.76 -8.68
CA PRO A 84 1.52 10.66 -8.05
C PRO A 84 0.40 9.90 -7.34
N ILE A 85 -0.11 10.48 -6.25
CA ILE A 85 -1.15 9.84 -5.44
C ILE A 85 -2.42 9.55 -6.24
N ASP A 86 -2.83 10.46 -7.13
CA ASP A 86 -4.02 10.28 -7.97
C ASP A 86 -3.89 9.04 -8.87
N SER A 87 -2.67 8.75 -9.34
CA SER A 87 -2.39 7.54 -10.12
C SER A 87 -2.54 6.26 -9.30
N CYS A 88 -2.31 6.31 -7.98
CA CYS A 88 -2.46 5.15 -7.10
C CYS A 88 -3.92 4.70 -6.95
N PHE A 89 -4.88 5.60 -7.19
CA PHE A 89 -6.32 5.30 -7.14
C PHE A 89 -6.89 4.76 -8.46
N THR A 90 -6.03 4.46 -9.43
CA THR A 90 -6.46 3.97 -10.74
C THR A 90 -6.26 2.46 -10.86
N THR A 91 -7.35 1.72 -11.07
CA THR A 91 -7.29 0.30 -11.43
C THR A 91 -6.86 0.15 -12.88
N VAL A 92 -5.67 -0.39 -13.10
CA VAL A 92 -5.10 -0.60 -14.45
C VAL A 92 -5.51 -1.93 -15.08
N GLN A 93 -5.92 -2.91 -14.28
CA GLN A 93 -6.36 -4.23 -14.72
C GLN A 93 -7.28 -4.85 -13.66
N ALA A 94 -8.36 -5.50 -14.11
CA ALA A 94 -9.20 -6.36 -13.27
C ALA A 94 -9.14 -7.79 -13.81
N ILE A 95 -8.94 -8.77 -12.93
CA ILE A 95 -8.87 -10.20 -13.27
C ILE A 95 -9.99 -10.91 -12.51
N ARG A 96 -10.87 -11.60 -13.23
CA ARG A 96 -11.88 -12.47 -12.63
C ARG A 96 -11.29 -13.86 -12.42
N LEU A 97 -11.61 -14.46 -11.28
CA LEU A 97 -11.38 -15.88 -11.05
C LEU A 97 -12.43 -16.66 -11.85
N GLU A 98 -12.00 -17.72 -12.53
CA GLU A 98 -12.92 -18.58 -13.28
C GLU A 98 -13.86 -19.32 -12.30
N GLY A 99 -15.19 -19.23 -12.52
CA GLY A 99 -16.18 -20.04 -11.80
C GLY A 99 -17.22 -19.31 -10.93
N GLU A 100 -17.19 -17.98 -10.79
CA GLU A 100 -18.18 -17.22 -10.01
C GLU A 100 -19.40 -16.82 -10.88
N PRO A 101 -20.65 -17.11 -10.48
CA PRO A 101 -21.85 -16.62 -11.16
C PRO A 101 -22.06 -15.12 -10.88
N GLY A 102 -22.52 -14.39 -11.91
CA GLY A 102 -22.72 -12.93 -11.88
C GLY A 102 -24.04 -12.47 -11.29
#